data_AF-A0A4S4BJ00-F1
#
_entry.id   AF-A0A4S4BJ00-F1
#
_cell.length_a   1.000
_cell.length_b   1.000
_cell.length_c   1.000
_cell.angle_alpha   90.00
_cell.angle_beta   90.00
_cell.angle_gamma   90.00
#
_symmetry.space_group_name_H-M   'P 1'
#
loop_
_entity.id
_entity.type
_entity.pdbx_description
1 polymer ?
#
loop_
_entity_poly.entity_id
_entity_poly.type
_entity_poly.pdbx_seq_one_letter_code
_entity_poly.pdbx_strand_id
1 'polypeptide(L)' 'MTSKKEKNSASSGRGFARMDPQRQREIASKGGQAAHASGNAHQFTSEEARAAGRKGGQASRGRTKADGAAPQNTQSAD' A
#
# COMPACT_ATOMS: atom_id res chain seq x y z
N MET A 1 -34.81 10.99 3.92
CA MET A 1 -33.91 9.89 4.32
C MET A 1 -32.85 9.74 3.23
N THR A 2 -31.69 10.38 3.38
CA THR A 2 -30.61 10.32 2.37
C THR A 2 -29.72 9.12 2.66
N SER A 3 -29.88 8.06 1.87
CA SER A 3 -29.19 6.79 2.02
C SER A 3 -27.67 6.93 1.83
N LYS A 4 -26.97 6.42 2.84
CA LYS A 4 -25.53 6.45 3.05
C LYS A 4 -24.83 5.38 2.20
N LYS A 5 -23.99 5.84 1.26
CA LYS A 5 -22.65 5.28 0.96
C LYS A 5 -22.59 3.77 0.66
N GLU A 6 -22.74 3.42 -0.61
CA GLU A 6 -22.20 2.16 -1.15
C GLU A 6 -20.82 2.41 -1.76
N LYS A 7 -19.77 2.35 -0.93
CA LYS A 7 -18.38 2.20 -1.40
C LYS A 7 -18.10 0.72 -1.70
N ASN A 8 -18.85 0.14 -2.61
CA ASN A 8 -18.60 -1.24 -3.07
C ASN A 8 -18.69 -1.33 -4.59
N SER A 9 -18.14 -0.35 -5.29
CA SER A 9 -17.62 -0.61 -6.63
C SER A 9 -16.29 -1.35 -6.46
N ALA A 10 -16.38 -2.64 -6.12
CA ALA A 10 -15.31 -3.60 -6.35
C ALA A 10 -14.76 -3.27 -7.74
N SER A 11 -13.50 -2.82 -7.79
CA SER A 11 -12.91 -2.41 -9.05
C SER A 11 -13.21 -3.53 -10.04
N SER A 12 -13.88 -3.20 -11.14
CA SER A 12 -14.10 -4.09 -12.26
C SER A 12 -12.75 -4.28 -12.94
N GLY A 13 -11.78 -4.80 -12.18
CA GLY A 13 -10.37 -4.69 -12.47
C GLY A 13 -10.12 -5.42 -13.76
N ARG A 14 -9.46 -4.79 -14.71
CA ARG A 14 -8.91 -5.49 -15.87
C ARG A 14 -7.40 -5.24 -15.82
N GLY A 15 -6.60 -6.17 -16.33
CA GLY A 15 -5.15 -6.06 -16.28
C GLY A 15 -4.57 -6.29 -14.88
N PHE A 16 -3.63 -5.44 -14.47
CA PHE A 16 -2.77 -5.64 -13.30
C PHE A 16 -3.54 -5.91 -12.00
N ALA A 17 -4.69 -5.25 -11.80
CA ALA A 17 -5.50 -5.38 -10.59
C ALA A 17 -6.18 -6.75 -10.42
N ARG A 18 -6.34 -7.55 -11.49
CA ARG A 18 -6.90 -8.92 -11.40
C ARG A 18 -5.85 -10.03 -11.27
N MET A 19 -4.57 -9.71 -11.41
CA MET A 19 -3.52 -10.71 -11.27
C MET A 19 -3.40 -11.18 -9.81
N ASP A 20 -2.82 -12.36 -9.63
CA ASP A 20 -2.49 -12.86 -8.29
C ASP A 20 -1.60 -11.86 -7.52
N PRO A 21 -1.82 -11.62 -6.21
CA PRO A 21 -1.04 -10.65 -5.44
C PRO A 21 0.48 -10.91 -5.47
N GLN A 22 0.90 -12.18 -5.51
CA GLN A 22 2.31 -12.53 -5.65
C GLN A 22 2.86 -12.09 -7.01
N ARG A 23 2.14 -12.39 -8.08
CA ARG A 23 2.52 -12.00 -9.45
C ARG A 23 2.55 -10.48 -9.62
N GLN A 24 1.60 -9.76 -9.01
CA GLN A 24 1.62 -8.29 -8.99
C GLN A 24 2.90 -7.77 -8.32
N ARG A 25 3.25 -8.32 -7.15
CA ARG A 25 4.46 -7.91 -6.41
C ARG A 25 5.73 -8.20 -7.20
N GLU A 26 5.82 -9.36 -7.84
CA GLU A 26 6.96 -9.71 -8.69
C GLU A 26 7.11 -8.76 -9.87
N ILE A 27 6.02 -8.46 -10.59
CA ILE A 27 6.06 -7.55 -11.73
C ILE A 27 6.42 -6.12 -11.27
N ALA A 28 5.84 -5.66 -10.17
CA ALA A 28 6.19 -4.36 -9.58
C ALA A 28 7.68 -4.30 -9.17
N SER A 29 8.19 -5.37 -8.55
CA SER A 29 9.59 -5.48 -8.15
C SER A 29 10.52 -5.46 -9.37
N LYS A 30 10.21 -6.22 -10.42
CA LYS A 30 10.99 -6.26 -11.66
C LYS A 30 10.96 -4.92 -12.39
N GLY A 31 9.81 -4.24 -12.43
CA GLY A 31 9.68 -2.92 -13.04
C GLY A 31 10.52 -1.86 -12.33
N GLY A 32 10.55 -1.87 -11.00
CA GLY A 32 11.42 -0.99 -10.21
C GLY A 32 12.89 -1.27 -10.46
N GLN A 33 13.30 -2.55 -10.47
CA GLN A 33 14.68 -2.95 -10.76
C GLN A 33 15.13 -2.54 -12.17
N ALA A 34 14.28 -2.75 -13.18
CA ALA A 34 14.58 -2.38 -14.56
C ALA A 34 14.74 -0.87 -14.74
N ALA A 35 13.91 -0.06 -14.07
CA ALA A 35 14.02 1.40 -14.08
C ALA A 35 15.32 1.91 -13.44
N HIS A 36 15.79 1.22 -12.39
CA HIS A 36 17.10 1.51 -11.80
C HIS A 36 18.25 1.07 -12.72
N ALA A 37 18.15 -0.12 -13.33
CA ALA A 37 19.19 -0.67 -14.19
C ALA A 37 19.35 0.10 -15.52
N SER A 38 18.27 0.68 -16.05
CA SER A 38 18.31 1.42 -17.33
C SER A 38 19.00 2.78 -17.24
N GLY A 39 19.45 3.22 -16.07
CA GLY A 39 20.26 4.44 -15.91
C GLY A 39 19.52 5.76 -16.17
N ASN A 40 18.23 5.71 -16.46
CA ASN A 40 17.38 6.90 -16.61
C ASN A 40 16.96 7.50 -15.25
N ALA A 41 17.28 6.82 -14.15
CA ALA A 41 17.05 7.29 -12.79
C ALA A 41 18.38 7.67 -12.12
N HIS A 42 18.37 8.68 -11.26
CA HIS A 42 19.48 8.97 -10.35
C HIS A 42 19.93 7.67 -9.64
N GLN A 43 21.24 7.39 -9.68
CA GLN A 43 21.81 6.27 -8.94
C GLN A 43 21.81 6.61 -7.47
N PHE A 44 20.83 6.06 -6.74
CA PHE A 44 20.78 6.20 -5.29
C PHE A 44 21.98 5.48 -4.69
N THR A 45 22.74 6.19 -3.87
CA THR A 45 23.69 5.51 -2.98
C THR A 45 22.93 4.59 -2.03
N SER A 46 23.60 3.56 -1.49
CA SER A 46 22.97 2.63 -0.53
C SER A 46 22.38 3.34 0.69
N GLU A 47 22.96 4.48 1.07
CA GLU A 47 22.46 5.33 2.15
C GLU A 47 21.18 6.07 1.76
N GLU A 48 21.16 6.66 0.57
CA GLU A 48 20.01 7.42 0.06
C GLU A 48 18.79 6.51 -0.20
N ALA A 49 19.01 5.32 -0.76
CA ALA A 49 17.95 4.32 -0.94
C ALA A 49 17.33 3.90 0.40
N ARG A 50 18.15 3.72 1.44
CA ARG A 50 17.68 3.39 2.80
C ARG A 50 16.93 4.57 3.43
N ALA A 51 17.37 5.80 3.21
CA ALA A 51 16.66 7.00 3.68
C ALA A 51 15.28 7.15 3.00
N ALA A 52 15.22 7.03 1.68
CA ALA A 52 13.98 7.06 0.90
C ALA A 52 13.01 5.93 1.31
N GLY A 53 13.52 4.71 1.48
CA GLY A 53 12.74 3.56 1.94
C GLY A 53 12.17 3.76 3.34
N ARG A 54 12.96 4.30 4.28
CA ARG A 54 12.48 4.66 5.63
C ARG A 54 11.36 5.69 5.57
N LYS A 55 11.54 6.77 4.78
CA LYS A 55 10.54 7.83 4.61
C LYS A 55 9.24 7.30 4.01
N GLY A 56 9.32 6.47 2.97
CA GLY A 56 8.15 5.81 2.37
C GLY A 56 7.45 4.83 3.31
N GLY A 57 8.22 4.09 4.11
CA GLY A 57 7.70 3.19 5.16
C GLY A 57 6.95 3.95 6.26
N GLN A 58 7.46 5.09 6.68
CA GLN A 58 6.79 5.96 7.65
C GLN A 58 5.46 6.53 7.09
N ALA A 59 5.46 6.98 5.84
CA ALA A 59 4.26 7.53 5.19
C ALA A 59 3.16 6.49 4.92
N SER A 60 3.54 5.22 4.71
CA SER A 60 2.59 4.10 4.52
C SER A 60 2.04 3.56 5.84
N ARG A 61 2.88 3.44 6.87
CA ARG A 61 2.46 2.94 8.19
C ARG A 61 1.53 3.90 8.95
N GLY A 62 1.63 5.21 8.71
CA GLY A 62 0.71 6.20 9.29
C GLY A 62 -0.76 6.06 8.82
N ARG A 63 -1.01 5.42 7.68
CA ARG A 63 -2.36 5.25 7.11
C ARG A 63 -3.07 3.95 7.50
N THR A 64 -2.35 2.94 8.01
CA THR A 64 -2.96 1.63 8.30
C THR A 64 -3.44 1.50 9.75
N LYS A 65 -2.92 2.29 10.69
CA LYS A 65 -3.30 2.18 12.12
C LYS A 65 -4.54 3.01 12.50
N ALA A 66 -5.02 3.90 11.62
CA ALA A 66 -6.15 4.79 11.92
C ALA A 66 -7.53 4.18 11.63
N ASP A 67 -7.64 3.12 10.82
CA ASP A 67 -8.92 2.60 10.33
C ASP A 67 -9.31 1.20 10.87
N GLY A 68 -8.64 0.69 11.91
CA GLY A 68 -8.80 -0.71 12.35
C GLY A 68 -8.83 -1.01 13.85
N ALA A 69 -8.97 -0.01 14.72
CA ALA A 69 -9.09 -0.21 16.16
C ALA A 69 -10.50 0.15 16.65
N ALA A 70 -11.44 -0.78 16.50
CA ALA A 70 -12.73 -0.70 17.19
C ALA A 70 -12.52 -1.06 18.68
N PRO A 71 -12.85 -0.19 19.64
CA PRO A 71 -12.76 -0.51 21.06
C PRO A 71 -13.84 -1.52 21.44
N GLN A 72 -13.43 -2.64 22.04
CA GLN A 72 -14.35 -3.61 22.64
C GLN A 72 -14.84 -3.01 23.96
N ASN A 73 -16.09 -2.57 23.97
CA ASN A 73 -16.76 -2.07 25.17
C ASN A 73 -17.15 -3.26 26.06
N THR A 74 -16.41 -3.50 27.14
CA THR A 74 -16.81 -4.42 28.21
C THR A 74 -17.81 -3.71 29.12
N GLN A 75 -19.11 -3.97 28.92
CA GLN A 75 -20.14 -3.56 29.86
C GLN A 75 -20.08 -4.46 31.10
N SER A 76 -19.80 -3.82 32.24
CA SER A 76 -19.94 -4.36 33.58
C SER A 76 -21.38 -4.84 33.80
N ALA A 77 -21.52 -6.09 34.26
CA ALA A 77 -22.77 -6.59 34.83
C ALA A 77 -22.99 -5.96 36.22
N ASP A 78 -24.22 -5.54 36.46
CA ASP A 78 -24.79 -5.27 37.79
C ASP A 78 -24.81 -6.56 38.63
#